data_AF-A0A8K1GPS7-F1
#
_entry.id   AF-A0A8K1GPS7-F1
#
_cell.length_a   1.000
_cell.length_b   1.000
_cell.length_c   1.000
_cell.angle_alpha   90.00
_cell.angle_beta   90.00
_cell.angle_gamma   90.00
#
_symmetry.space_group_name_H-M   'P 1'
#
loop_
_entity.id
_entity.type
_entity.pdbx_description
1 polymer ?
#
loop_
_entity_poly.entity_id
_entity_poly.type
_entity_poly.pdbx_seq_one_letter_code
_entity_poly.pdbx_strand_id
1 'polypeptide(L)'
;METLLALSESREEDGENPKKNPFKVPPDADLLSMRDKEMKKAQAEREKRKTMKVHEKMTYSTKMKAKTGLRKTLKREEEEDSKIEATCEERLEVLQEMLSRKLAMKKDYAFDRETFYGYLQDRKQIFYLEHAIAVKREEIQKMEDIAKNEEKKLEKAERRMEKDAAMFDEFMKKNHNNSVEALKIATRETSAKTKKITEIQGITTEIKKIQSEISRLENTLQEYKMYRDILYHLSPKEWQEEHRKRHRKEKDMKTESRIKEGSASPPSTAEQDQGSTGTTNTDHSSSFMDMPSSLLFSESLDFRSREEPELYFTDPEQLLITFMEMLDENLSFVLNSQDIAESWNKVQQTFITTRESLEKELAALKLQVDTLRATVAKEEEKVADLKHKVQLFSSGEHEAHGQDKILTSLRNKVLEVYLQCTGDTEANLPTVDMLKVIEKQLSDLLDSVERIPPAKIEKAVKAIRKEQRARLREERQKQGKQQQDEGVKRDVERS
;
A
#
# COMPACT_ATOMS: atom_id res chain seq x y z
N MET A 1 30.70 31.45 -47.66
CA MET A 1 32.03 31.96 -48.01
C MET A 1 32.26 31.67 -49.48
N GLU A 2 32.70 32.71 -50.19
CA GLU A 2 33.52 32.67 -51.41
C GLU A 2 32.97 31.94 -52.66
N THR A 3 32.40 32.78 -53.51
CA THR A 3 32.60 32.85 -54.97
C THR A 3 33.93 32.30 -55.50
N LEU A 4 33.85 31.42 -56.51
CA LEU A 4 34.74 31.34 -57.69
C LEU A 4 33.87 30.85 -58.86
N LEU A 5 33.48 31.75 -59.77
CA LEU A 5 34.13 32.09 -61.04
C LEU A 5 33.66 31.20 -62.21
N ALA A 6 33.17 31.91 -63.23
CA ALA A 6 32.49 31.49 -64.43
C ALA A 6 33.30 30.54 -65.34
N LEU A 7 32.58 29.78 -66.15
CA LEU A 7 32.78 29.77 -67.60
C LEU A 7 31.47 29.39 -68.30
N SER A 8 30.88 30.39 -68.94
CA SER A 8 29.84 30.27 -69.96
C SER A 8 30.38 29.49 -71.15
N GLU A 9 29.71 28.41 -71.53
CA GLU A 9 29.87 27.84 -72.86
C GLU A 9 28.53 27.84 -73.57
N SER A 10 28.58 28.41 -74.77
CA SER A 10 27.53 28.92 -75.60
C SER A 10 26.54 27.85 -76.07
N ARG A 11 25.27 28.25 -76.06
CA ARG A 11 24.21 27.63 -76.84
C ARG A 11 24.50 27.85 -78.32
N GLU A 12 25.05 26.84 -78.99
CA GLU A 12 24.95 26.74 -80.45
C GLU A 12 23.79 25.80 -80.79
N GLU A 13 22.66 26.40 -81.16
CA GLU A 13 21.66 25.75 -81.99
C GLU A 13 22.28 25.55 -83.37
N ASP A 14 22.81 24.35 -83.64
CA ASP A 14 23.32 24.02 -84.97
C ASP A 14 22.11 23.71 -85.88
N GLY A 15 21.79 24.69 -86.73
CA GLY A 15 20.79 24.60 -87.77
C GLY A 15 21.17 23.55 -88.83
N GLU A 16 20.14 23.01 -89.49
CA GLU A 16 20.26 22.06 -90.60
C GLU A 16 21.23 22.55 -91.67
N ASN A 17 22.35 21.85 -91.83
CA ASN A 17 23.35 22.11 -92.85
C ASN A 17 23.48 20.86 -93.76
N PRO A 18 22.94 20.87 -94.99
CA PRO A 18 22.75 19.66 -95.81
C PRO A 18 24.03 19.12 -96.49
N LYS A 19 25.23 19.48 -96.00
CA LYS A 19 26.53 19.13 -96.62
C LYS A 19 27.51 18.34 -95.72
N LYS A 20 27.10 17.88 -94.53
CA LYS A 20 27.96 17.02 -93.69
C LYS A 20 27.84 15.55 -94.15
N ASN A 21 28.98 14.90 -94.39
CA ASN A 21 29.08 13.50 -94.81
C ASN A 21 28.40 12.57 -93.77
N PRO A 22 27.36 11.79 -94.15
CA PRO A 22 26.60 10.96 -93.23
C PRO A 22 27.39 9.75 -92.66
N PHE A 23 28.57 9.45 -93.20
CA PHE A 23 29.42 8.34 -92.77
C PHE A 23 30.64 8.77 -91.94
N LYS A 24 30.69 10.00 -91.44
CA LYS A 24 31.71 10.39 -90.44
C LYS A 24 31.29 9.89 -89.06
N VAL A 25 32.06 8.96 -88.50
CA VAL A 25 31.91 8.52 -87.10
C VAL A 25 32.17 9.72 -86.19
N PRO A 26 31.21 10.12 -85.33
CA PRO A 26 31.41 11.20 -84.38
C PRO A 26 32.54 10.84 -83.40
N PRO A 27 33.33 11.82 -82.91
CA PRO A 27 34.31 11.58 -81.86
C PRO A 27 33.68 10.90 -80.63
N ASP A 28 34.41 10.02 -79.93
CA ASP A 28 33.87 9.20 -78.82
C ASP A 28 33.18 10.02 -77.71
N ALA A 29 33.62 11.26 -77.48
CA ALA A 29 32.98 12.19 -76.55
C ALA A 29 31.55 12.59 -76.97
N ASP A 30 31.28 12.67 -78.28
CA ASP A 30 29.96 12.98 -78.82
C ASP A 30 29.05 11.74 -78.79
N LEU A 31 29.61 10.53 -78.94
CA LEU A 31 28.89 9.26 -78.82
C LEU A 31 28.34 9.05 -77.39
N LEU A 32 29.14 9.37 -76.37
CA LEU A 32 28.72 9.38 -74.97
C LEU A 32 27.69 10.47 -74.69
N SER A 33 27.87 11.68 -75.23
CA SER A 33 26.89 12.78 -75.11
C SER A 33 25.53 12.41 -75.74
N MET A 34 25.53 11.74 -76.90
CA MET A 34 24.32 11.24 -77.55
C MET A 34 23.65 10.17 -76.71
N ARG A 35 24.43 9.27 -76.09
CA ARG A 35 23.89 8.26 -75.17
C ARG A 35 23.29 8.88 -73.91
N ASP A 36 23.95 9.88 -73.34
CA ASP A 36 23.45 10.61 -72.17
C ASP A 36 22.19 11.41 -72.51
N LYS A 37 22.11 12.00 -73.71
CA LYS A 37 20.90 12.66 -74.22
C LYS A 37 19.77 11.66 -74.42
N GLU A 38 20.03 10.47 -74.95
CA GLU A 38 19.03 9.38 -75.05
C GLU A 38 18.53 8.94 -73.67
N MET A 39 19.46 8.73 -72.72
CA MET A 39 19.14 8.35 -71.35
C MET A 39 18.29 9.42 -70.66
N LYS A 40 18.64 10.70 -70.80
CA LYS A 40 17.86 11.84 -70.31
C LYS A 40 16.47 11.90 -70.95
N LYS A 41 16.35 11.69 -72.27
CA LYS A 41 15.06 11.64 -72.97
C LYS A 41 14.19 10.46 -72.48
N ALA A 42 14.79 9.28 -72.30
CA ALA A 42 14.09 8.10 -71.80
C ALA A 42 13.61 8.28 -70.36
N GLN A 43 14.43 8.92 -69.51
CA GLN A 43 14.06 9.25 -68.14
C GLN A 43 12.93 10.29 -68.10
N ALA A 44 13.01 11.35 -68.91
CA ALA A 44 11.95 12.34 -69.05
C ALA A 44 10.64 11.73 -69.58
N GLU A 45 10.70 10.77 -70.51
CA GLU A 45 9.51 10.05 -70.99
C GLU A 45 8.90 9.18 -69.87
N ARG A 46 9.73 8.53 -69.05
CA ARG A 46 9.26 7.75 -67.88
C ARG A 46 8.58 8.63 -66.85
N GLU A 47 9.15 9.79 -66.52
CA GLU A 47 8.51 10.76 -65.61
C GLU A 47 7.18 11.28 -66.17
N LYS A 48 7.12 11.63 -67.46
CA LYS A 48 5.85 11.98 -68.13
C LYS A 48 4.82 10.85 -68.07
N ARG A 49 5.24 9.60 -68.21
CA ARG A 49 4.33 8.43 -68.11
C ARG A 49 3.87 8.14 -66.68
N LYS A 50 4.56 8.64 -65.64
CA LYS A 50 4.08 8.54 -64.25
C LYS A 50 2.91 9.49 -64.01
N THR A 51 2.91 10.67 -64.61
CA THR A 51 1.86 11.70 -64.43
C THR A 51 0.64 11.53 -65.33
N MET A 52 0.74 10.77 -66.44
CA MET A 52 -0.41 10.52 -67.33
C MET A 52 -1.43 9.52 -66.75
N LYS A 53 -2.70 9.73 -67.10
CA LYS A 53 -3.80 8.81 -66.72
C LYS A 53 -3.70 7.51 -67.51
N VAL A 54 -4.22 6.41 -66.94
CA VAL A 54 -4.05 5.05 -67.47
C VAL A 54 -4.56 4.90 -68.92
N HIS A 55 -5.63 5.58 -69.30
CA HIS A 55 -6.19 5.53 -70.66
C HIS A 55 -5.38 6.31 -71.71
N GLU A 56 -4.53 7.24 -71.28
CA GLU A 56 -3.63 8.02 -72.17
C GLU A 56 -2.31 7.27 -72.44
N LYS A 57 -2.02 6.22 -71.66
CA LYS A 57 -0.80 5.40 -71.84
C LYS A 57 -1.01 4.45 -73.03
N MET A 58 -0.37 4.75 -74.15
CA MET A 58 -0.33 3.86 -75.31
C MET A 58 0.32 2.51 -74.96
N THR A 59 -0.31 1.42 -75.39
CA THR A 59 0.22 0.06 -75.22
C THR A 59 1.44 -0.17 -76.12
N TYR A 60 2.36 -1.06 -75.70
CA TYR A 60 3.58 -1.40 -76.45
C TYR A 60 3.31 -1.79 -77.93
N SER A 61 2.19 -2.48 -78.17
CA SER A 61 1.71 -2.83 -79.51
C SER A 61 1.42 -1.61 -80.40
N THR A 62 0.78 -0.58 -79.85
CA THR A 62 0.47 0.66 -80.60
C THR A 62 1.73 1.47 -80.90
N LYS A 63 2.71 1.48 -79.98
CA LYS A 63 4.04 2.07 -80.22
C LYS A 63 4.83 1.35 -81.31
N MET A 64 4.72 0.02 -81.41
CA MET A 64 5.38 -0.76 -82.47
C MET A 64 4.73 -0.52 -83.84
N LYS A 65 3.41 -0.33 -83.90
CA LYS A 65 2.70 0.03 -85.14
C LYS A 65 3.01 1.45 -85.64
N ALA A 66 3.39 2.38 -84.76
CA ALA A 66 3.85 3.70 -85.19
C ALA A 66 5.24 3.66 -85.89
N LYS A 67 6.06 2.62 -85.61
CA LYS A 67 7.37 2.40 -86.27
C LYS A 67 7.27 1.78 -87.67
N THR A 68 6.06 1.57 -88.20
CA THR A 68 5.82 1.01 -89.54
C THR A 68 6.40 1.87 -90.68
N GLY A 69 6.76 3.14 -90.43
CA GLY A 69 7.49 3.97 -91.39
C GLY A 69 8.79 3.34 -91.87
N LEU A 70 9.57 2.72 -90.97
CA LEU A 70 10.86 2.12 -91.31
C LEU A 70 10.73 0.87 -92.20
N ARG A 71 9.64 0.10 -92.02
CA ARG A 71 9.33 -1.08 -92.84
C ARG A 71 8.81 -0.70 -94.23
N LYS A 72 8.21 0.49 -94.38
CA LYS A 72 7.78 1.03 -95.67
C LYS A 72 8.96 1.58 -96.47
N THR A 73 9.95 2.18 -95.82
CA THR A 73 11.18 2.64 -96.49
C THR A 73 12.02 1.47 -96.99
N LEU A 74 12.24 0.43 -96.16
CA LEU A 74 13.01 -0.76 -96.57
C LEU A 74 12.36 -1.51 -97.75
N LYS A 75 11.03 -1.65 -97.76
CA LYS A 75 10.32 -2.26 -98.89
C LYS A 75 10.41 -1.46 -100.17
N ARG A 76 10.49 -0.13 -100.07
CA ARG A 76 10.62 0.76 -101.24
C ARG A 76 12.03 0.66 -101.83
N GLU A 77 13.05 0.51 -100.99
CA GLU A 77 14.42 0.23 -101.44
C GLU A 77 14.51 -1.15 -102.12
N GLU A 78 13.95 -2.21 -101.53
CA GLU A 78 13.92 -3.55 -102.16
C GLU A 78 13.17 -3.56 -103.50
N GLU A 79 12.04 -2.83 -103.61
CA GLU A 79 11.29 -2.68 -104.86
C GLU A 79 12.03 -1.84 -105.91
N GLU A 80 12.79 -0.82 -105.50
CA GLU A 80 13.63 -0.02 -106.41
C GLU A 80 14.83 -0.83 -106.91
N ASP A 81 15.49 -1.61 -106.05
CA ASP A 81 16.60 -2.49 -106.42
C ASP A 81 16.13 -3.59 -107.40
N SER A 82 14.99 -4.22 -107.11
CA SER A 82 14.38 -5.24 -107.99
C SER A 82 14.01 -4.67 -109.37
N LYS A 83 13.58 -3.39 -109.41
CA LYS A 83 13.20 -2.71 -110.66
C LYS A 83 14.43 -2.32 -111.48
N ILE A 84 15.53 -1.93 -110.83
CA ILE A 84 16.82 -1.65 -111.47
C ILE A 84 17.41 -2.95 -112.05
N GLU A 85 17.31 -4.06 -111.32
CA GLU A 85 17.80 -5.37 -111.75
C GLU A 85 17.02 -5.88 -112.98
N ALA A 86 15.68 -5.83 -112.94
CA ALA A 86 14.83 -6.18 -114.08
C ALA A 86 15.09 -5.31 -115.32
N THR A 87 15.35 -3.99 -115.14
CA THR A 87 15.71 -3.11 -116.28
C THR A 87 17.12 -3.37 -116.81
N CYS A 88 18.05 -3.87 -115.98
CA CYS A 88 19.37 -4.28 -116.45
C CYS A 88 19.29 -5.58 -117.26
N GLU A 89 18.44 -6.52 -116.85
CA GLU A 89 18.23 -7.80 -117.53
C GLU A 89 17.52 -7.64 -118.89
N GLU A 90 16.44 -6.84 -118.95
CA GLU A 90 15.79 -6.45 -120.22
C GLU A 90 16.77 -5.74 -121.17
N ARG A 91 17.63 -4.85 -120.64
CA ARG A 91 18.68 -4.19 -121.46
C ARG A 91 19.71 -5.16 -121.98
N LEU A 92 20.04 -6.21 -121.23
CA LEU A 92 21.00 -7.23 -121.63
C LEU A 92 20.42 -8.10 -122.76
N GLU A 93 19.17 -8.52 -122.65
CA GLU A 93 18.45 -9.26 -123.69
C GLU A 93 18.32 -8.45 -124.99
N VAL A 94 17.94 -7.17 -124.89
CA VAL A 94 17.87 -6.26 -126.05
C VAL A 94 19.23 -6.09 -126.71
N LEU A 95 20.32 -5.96 -125.94
CA LEU A 95 21.67 -5.90 -126.49
C LEU A 95 22.07 -7.20 -127.19
N GLN A 96 21.73 -8.36 -126.61
CA GLN A 96 22.02 -9.67 -127.17
C GLN A 96 21.23 -9.94 -128.47
N GLU A 97 19.97 -9.49 -128.55
CA GLU A 97 19.14 -9.56 -129.76
C GLU A 97 19.62 -8.58 -130.83
N MET A 98 20.03 -7.35 -130.45
CA MET A 98 20.65 -6.38 -131.36
C MET A 98 21.96 -6.89 -131.96
N LEU A 99 22.81 -7.53 -131.14
CA LEU A 99 24.06 -8.14 -131.58
C LEU A 99 23.79 -9.30 -132.54
N SER A 100 22.83 -10.18 -132.22
CA SER A 100 22.40 -11.28 -133.09
C SER A 100 21.84 -10.77 -134.43
N ARG A 101 21.03 -9.71 -134.43
CA ARG A 101 20.46 -9.09 -135.63
C ARG A 101 21.53 -8.38 -136.47
N LYS A 102 22.49 -7.70 -135.84
CA LYS A 102 23.68 -7.13 -136.51
C LYS A 102 24.55 -8.20 -137.16
N LEU A 103 24.73 -9.35 -136.50
CA LEU A 103 25.52 -10.46 -137.02
C LEU A 103 24.84 -11.14 -138.23
N ALA A 104 23.50 -11.23 -138.21
CA ALA A 104 22.70 -11.75 -139.33
C ALA A 104 22.72 -10.82 -140.56
N MET A 105 22.65 -9.50 -140.36
CA MET A 105 22.66 -8.50 -141.43
C MET A 105 24.03 -8.34 -142.13
N LYS A 106 25.14 -8.74 -141.47
CA LYS A 106 26.50 -8.66 -142.05
C LYS A 106 26.81 -9.76 -143.08
N LYS A 107 25.91 -10.73 -143.31
CA LYS A 107 26.15 -11.85 -144.25
C LYS A 107 25.91 -11.51 -145.73
N ASP A 108 25.19 -10.44 -146.06
CA ASP A 108 24.74 -10.15 -147.44
C ASP A 108 25.20 -8.80 -148.02
N TYR A 109 26.40 -8.32 -147.70
CA TYR A 109 27.04 -7.23 -148.45
C TYR A 109 28.40 -7.65 -149.00
N ALA A 110 28.64 -7.22 -150.25
CA ALA A 110 29.82 -7.46 -151.05
C ALA A 110 31.12 -7.24 -150.28
N PHE A 111 32.17 -7.96 -150.69
CA PHE A 111 33.57 -7.72 -150.31
C PHE A 111 34.00 -6.33 -150.82
N ASP A 112 33.45 -5.25 -150.24
CA ASP A 112 34.12 -3.96 -150.25
C ASP A 112 35.38 -4.20 -149.43
N ARG A 113 36.51 -4.21 -150.13
CA ARG A 113 37.85 -4.33 -149.55
C ARG A 113 37.84 -3.52 -148.27
N GLU A 114 37.86 -4.19 -147.10
CA GLU A 114 38.10 -3.51 -145.85
C GLU A 114 39.33 -2.66 -146.10
N THR A 115 39.14 -1.34 -146.09
CA THR A 115 40.26 -0.43 -146.25
C THR A 115 41.23 -0.87 -145.17
N PHE A 116 42.48 -1.17 -145.50
CA PHE A 116 43.44 -1.77 -144.54
C PHE A 116 43.39 -1.09 -143.15
N TYR A 117 43.10 0.22 -143.15
CA TYR A 117 42.77 1.04 -141.98
C TYR A 117 41.59 0.55 -141.11
N GLY A 118 40.44 0.19 -141.69
CA GLY A 118 39.26 -0.34 -140.97
C GLY A 118 39.50 -1.71 -140.35
N TYR A 119 40.18 -2.63 -141.05
CA TYR A 119 40.62 -3.90 -140.46
C TYR A 119 41.59 -3.68 -139.29
N LEU A 120 42.55 -2.76 -139.43
CA LEU A 120 43.43 -2.38 -138.32
C LEU A 120 42.64 -1.80 -137.13
N GLN A 121 41.59 -1.01 -137.40
CA GLN A 121 40.77 -0.40 -136.36
C GLN A 121 39.91 -1.45 -135.62
N ASP A 122 39.28 -2.37 -136.32
CA ASP A 122 38.52 -3.47 -135.71
C ASP A 122 39.45 -4.41 -134.94
N ARG A 123 40.65 -4.71 -135.47
CA ARG A 123 41.67 -5.50 -134.76
C ARG A 123 42.15 -4.81 -133.48
N LYS A 124 42.33 -3.49 -133.50
CA LYS A 124 42.63 -2.69 -132.30
C LYS A 124 41.47 -2.71 -131.31
N GLN A 125 40.22 -2.56 -131.79
CA GLN A 125 39.04 -2.58 -130.93
C GLN A 125 38.88 -3.94 -130.24
N ILE A 126 39.11 -5.04 -130.96
CA ILE A 126 39.14 -6.39 -130.40
C ILE A 126 40.23 -6.49 -129.34
N PHE A 127 41.45 -6.03 -129.62
CA PHE A 127 42.54 -6.06 -128.63
C PHE A 127 42.24 -5.23 -127.38
N TYR A 128 41.62 -4.05 -127.52
CA TYR A 128 41.21 -3.23 -126.38
C TYR A 128 40.13 -3.93 -125.53
N LEU A 129 39.17 -4.59 -126.17
CA LEU A 129 38.13 -5.36 -125.47
C LEU A 129 38.72 -6.60 -124.80
N GLU A 130 39.61 -7.33 -125.47
CA GLU A 130 40.32 -8.48 -124.90
C GLU A 130 41.16 -8.06 -123.68
N HIS A 131 41.88 -6.94 -123.78
CA HIS A 131 42.63 -6.37 -122.66
C HIS A 131 41.70 -5.93 -121.52
N ALA A 132 40.59 -5.26 -121.82
CA ALA A 132 39.61 -4.86 -120.80
C ALA A 132 38.97 -6.08 -120.10
N ILE A 133 38.63 -7.13 -120.84
CA ILE A 133 38.11 -8.38 -120.28
C ILE A 133 39.18 -9.05 -119.40
N ALA A 134 40.44 -9.09 -119.83
CA ALA A 134 41.53 -9.65 -119.05
C ALA A 134 41.72 -8.91 -117.72
N VAL A 135 41.74 -7.57 -117.73
CA VAL A 135 41.82 -6.74 -116.52
C VAL A 135 40.60 -6.96 -115.61
N LYS A 136 39.39 -7.03 -116.17
CA LYS A 136 38.18 -7.29 -115.36
C LYS A 136 38.17 -8.69 -114.76
N ARG A 137 38.64 -9.71 -115.48
CA ARG A 137 38.79 -11.07 -114.95
C ARG A 137 39.81 -11.13 -113.81
N GLU A 138 40.92 -10.43 -113.95
CA GLU A 138 41.92 -10.34 -112.87
C GLU A 138 41.35 -9.63 -111.62
N GLU A 139 40.57 -8.56 -111.81
CA GLU A 139 39.92 -7.85 -110.71
C GLU A 139 38.84 -8.70 -110.02
N ILE A 140 38.02 -9.42 -110.80
CA ILE A 140 37.05 -10.38 -110.27
C ILE A 140 37.77 -11.46 -109.45
N GLN A 141 38.87 -12.00 -109.95
CA GLN A 141 39.65 -12.99 -109.23
C GLN A 141 40.16 -12.46 -107.88
N LYS A 142 40.65 -11.21 -107.84
CA LYS A 142 41.07 -10.56 -106.58
C LYS A 142 39.91 -10.43 -105.60
N MET A 143 38.74 -9.99 -106.05
CA MET A 143 37.55 -9.88 -105.21
C MET A 143 37.06 -11.25 -104.71
N GLU A 144 37.10 -12.28 -105.55
CA GLU A 144 36.78 -13.66 -105.14
C GLU A 144 37.75 -14.17 -104.07
N ASP A 145 39.05 -13.89 -104.20
CA ASP A 145 40.04 -14.31 -103.23
C ASP A 145 39.85 -13.60 -101.87
N ILE A 146 39.47 -12.31 -101.89
CA ILE A 146 39.09 -11.55 -100.69
C ILE A 146 37.83 -12.15 -100.06
N ALA A 147 36.77 -12.37 -100.85
CA ALA A 147 35.51 -12.93 -100.37
C ALA A 147 35.71 -14.33 -99.74
N LYS A 148 36.48 -15.21 -100.39
CA LYS A 148 36.85 -16.54 -99.85
C LYS A 148 37.61 -16.44 -98.53
N ASN A 149 38.49 -15.46 -98.39
CA ASN A 149 39.23 -15.25 -97.14
C ASN A 149 38.34 -14.70 -96.02
N GLU A 150 37.41 -13.80 -96.34
CA GLU A 150 36.41 -13.28 -95.40
C GLU A 150 35.42 -14.36 -94.95
N GLU A 151 34.92 -15.17 -95.88
CA GLU A 151 34.05 -16.32 -95.58
C GLU A 151 34.74 -17.29 -94.62
N LYS A 152 36.02 -17.63 -94.87
CA LYS A 152 36.81 -18.47 -93.95
C LYS A 152 36.99 -17.85 -92.55
N LYS A 153 37.03 -16.51 -92.44
CA LYS A 153 37.10 -15.83 -91.13
C LYS A 153 35.76 -15.86 -90.43
N LEU A 154 34.66 -15.62 -91.15
CA LEU A 154 33.30 -15.70 -90.63
C LEU A 154 32.98 -17.11 -90.14
N GLU A 155 33.28 -18.13 -90.94
CA GLU A 155 33.06 -19.54 -90.58
C GLU A 155 33.88 -19.94 -89.34
N LYS A 156 35.08 -19.37 -89.14
CA LYS A 156 35.85 -19.56 -87.90
C LYS A 156 35.23 -18.85 -86.71
N ALA A 157 34.62 -17.69 -86.90
CA ALA A 157 33.93 -16.95 -85.85
C ALA A 157 32.62 -17.64 -85.45
N GLU A 158 31.83 -18.10 -86.41
CA GLU A 158 30.60 -18.86 -86.20
C GLU A 158 30.86 -20.13 -85.38
N ARG A 159 31.86 -20.94 -85.78
CA ARG A 159 32.24 -22.14 -85.02
C ARG A 159 32.69 -21.83 -83.57
N ARG A 160 33.25 -20.66 -83.31
CA ARG A 160 33.62 -20.25 -81.94
C ARG A 160 32.37 -19.88 -81.14
N MET A 161 31.48 -19.09 -81.74
CA MET A 161 30.21 -18.73 -81.11
C MET A 161 29.34 -19.95 -80.81
N GLU A 162 29.29 -20.92 -81.72
CA GLU A 162 28.56 -22.17 -81.51
C GLU A 162 29.14 -22.98 -80.34
N LYS A 163 30.48 -23.07 -80.24
CA LYS A 163 31.15 -23.69 -79.08
C LYS A 163 30.84 -22.96 -77.78
N ASP A 164 30.89 -21.63 -77.78
CA ASP A 164 30.60 -20.82 -76.60
C ASP A 164 29.12 -20.97 -76.17
N ALA A 165 28.19 -21.00 -77.12
CA ALA A 165 26.77 -21.25 -76.86
C ALA A 165 26.55 -22.65 -76.25
N ALA A 166 27.19 -23.68 -76.79
CA ALA A 166 27.12 -25.04 -76.25
C ALA A 166 27.70 -25.12 -74.82
N MET A 167 28.85 -24.48 -74.57
CA MET A 167 29.44 -24.40 -73.23
C MET A 167 28.52 -23.66 -72.24
N PHE A 168 27.84 -22.61 -72.69
CA PHE A 168 26.88 -21.88 -71.85
C PHE A 168 25.66 -22.74 -71.50
N ASP A 169 25.12 -23.49 -72.45
CA ASP A 169 24.00 -24.41 -72.21
C ASP A 169 24.37 -25.53 -71.22
N GLU A 170 25.58 -26.09 -71.35
CA GLU A 170 26.10 -27.06 -70.37
C GLU A 170 26.27 -26.42 -68.99
N PHE A 171 26.78 -25.18 -68.92
CA PHE A 171 26.89 -24.45 -67.67
C PHE A 171 25.52 -24.22 -67.01
N MET A 172 24.51 -23.83 -67.79
CA MET A 172 23.14 -23.61 -67.29
C MET A 172 22.52 -24.92 -66.77
N LYS A 173 22.70 -26.03 -67.49
CA LYS A 173 22.27 -27.36 -67.04
C LYS A 173 22.95 -27.76 -65.74
N LYS A 174 24.28 -27.59 -65.65
CA LYS A 174 25.05 -27.91 -64.44
C LYS A 174 24.65 -27.04 -63.25
N ASN A 175 24.45 -25.75 -63.47
CA ASN A 175 24.02 -24.82 -62.43
C ASN A 175 22.60 -25.13 -61.95
N HIS A 176 21.68 -25.43 -62.88
CA HIS A 176 20.32 -25.86 -62.53
C HIS A 176 20.35 -27.16 -61.71
N ASN A 177 21.12 -28.16 -62.15
CA ASN A 177 21.26 -29.41 -61.42
C ASN A 177 21.84 -29.18 -60.02
N ASN A 178 22.89 -28.37 -59.88
CA ASN A 178 23.47 -28.01 -58.59
C ASN A 178 22.45 -27.31 -57.67
N SER A 179 21.69 -26.36 -58.20
CA SER A 179 20.63 -25.67 -57.45
C SER A 179 19.54 -26.62 -56.97
N VAL A 180 19.11 -27.55 -57.83
CA VAL A 180 18.12 -28.58 -57.48
C VAL A 180 18.67 -29.53 -56.43
N GLU A 181 19.93 -29.96 -56.54
CA GLU A 181 20.59 -30.80 -55.53
C GLU A 181 20.70 -30.09 -54.19
N ALA A 182 21.13 -28.83 -54.17
CA ALA A 182 21.18 -28.00 -52.97
C ALA A 182 19.79 -27.87 -52.32
N LEU A 183 18.75 -27.61 -53.10
CA LEU A 183 17.37 -27.55 -52.61
C LEU A 183 16.94 -28.91 -52.03
N LYS A 184 17.26 -30.01 -52.70
CA LYS A 184 16.93 -31.36 -52.24
C LYS A 184 17.66 -31.71 -50.94
N ILE A 185 18.88 -31.23 -50.73
CA ILE A 185 19.61 -31.40 -49.45
C ILE A 185 18.91 -30.58 -48.37
N ALA A 186 18.62 -29.30 -48.62
CA ALA A 186 17.95 -28.41 -47.69
C ALA A 186 16.56 -28.93 -47.26
N THR A 187 15.76 -29.49 -48.19
CA THR A 187 14.46 -30.07 -47.85
C THR A 187 14.58 -31.34 -47.02
N ARG A 188 15.56 -32.21 -47.31
CA ARG A 188 15.82 -33.40 -46.48
C ARG A 188 16.25 -33.01 -45.07
N GLU A 189 17.14 -32.03 -44.93
CA GLU A 189 17.59 -31.51 -43.63
C GLU A 189 16.45 -30.87 -42.86
N THR A 190 15.60 -30.07 -43.53
CA THR A 190 14.42 -29.45 -42.91
C THR A 190 13.43 -30.52 -42.44
N SER A 191 13.18 -31.55 -43.25
CA SER A 191 12.36 -32.71 -42.87
C SER A 191 12.97 -33.44 -41.66
N ALA A 192 14.27 -33.72 -41.65
CA ALA A 192 14.93 -34.36 -40.52
C ALA A 192 14.84 -33.52 -39.23
N LYS A 193 15.05 -32.20 -39.34
CA LYS A 193 14.88 -31.25 -38.23
C LYS A 193 13.45 -31.27 -37.69
N THR A 194 12.44 -31.24 -38.56
CA THR A 194 11.02 -31.26 -38.12
C THR A 194 10.68 -32.54 -37.36
N LYS A 195 11.18 -33.71 -37.81
CA LYS A 195 11.02 -34.99 -37.09
C LYS A 195 11.67 -34.95 -35.69
N LYS A 196 12.87 -34.37 -35.58
CA LYS A 196 13.52 -34.20 -34.28
C LYS A 196 12.79 -33.22 -33.36
N ILE A 197 12.22 -32.15 -33.90
CA ILE A 197 11.37 -31.23 -33.12
C ILE A 197 10.14 -31.95 -32.57
N THR A 198 9.47 -32.78 -33.36
CA THR A 198 8.30 -33.55 -32.88
C THR A 198 8.68 -34.58 -31.81
N GLU A 199 9.85 -35.22 -31.93
CA GLU A 199 10.38 -36.14 -30.92
C GLU A 199 10.68 -35.41 -29.60
N ILE A 200 11.36 -34.26 -29.66
CA ILE A 200 11.63 -33.40 -28.50
C ILE A 200 10.33 -32.96 -27.83
N GLN A 201 9.33 -32.55 -28.61
CA GLN A 201 8.01 -32.18 -28.09
C GLN A 201 7.35 -33.35 -27.37
N GLY A 202 7.39 -34.56 -27.94
CA GLY A 202 6.91 -35.78 -27.30
C GLY A 202 7.57 -36.04 -25.95
N ILE A 203 8.92 -36.06 -25.91
CA ILE A 203 9.69 -36.24 -24.66
C ILE A 203 9.36 -35.13 -23.65
N THR A 204 9.20 -33.89 -24.10
CA THR A 204 8.84 -32.76 -23.21
C THR A 204 7.47 -32.98 -22.57
N THR A 205 6.50 -33.54 -23.29
CA THR A 205 5.19 -33.89 -22.72
C THR A 205 5.29 -35.02 -21.69
N GLU A 206 6.12 -36.03 -21.94
CA GLU A 206 6.36 -37.11 -20.98
C GLU A 206 7.04 -36.61 -19.71
N ILE A 207 8.04 -35.73 -19.84
CA ILE A 207 8.71 -35.08 -18.69
C ILE A 207 7.67 -34.33 -17.85
N LYS A 208 6.80 -33.53 -18.48
CA LYS A 208 5.76 -32.81 -17.75
C LYS A 208 4.79 -33.74 -17.02
N LYS A 209 4.42 -34.87 -17.64
CA LYS A 209 3.58 -35.90 -17.01
C LYS A 209 4.27 -36.50 -15.78
N ILE A 210 5.55 -36.84 -15.89
CA ILE A 210 6.34 -37.38 -14.77
C ILE A 210 6.49 -36.33 -13.67
N GLN A 211 6.75 -35.07 -14.02
CA GLN A 211 6.81 -33.97 -13.05
C GLN A 211 5.48 -33.78 -12.31
N SER A 212 4.34 -33.80 -13.01
CA SER A 212 3.03 -33.71 -12.34
C SER A 212 2.77 -34.91 -11.41
N GLU A 213 3.26 -36.08 -11.79
CA GLU A 213 3.15 -37.29 -10.96
C GLU A 213 4.06 -37.21 -9.72
N ILE A 214 5.28 -36.69 -9.87
CA ILE A 214 6.19 -36.42 -8.75
C ILE A 214 5.53 -35.45 -7.77
N SER A 215 5.00 -34.32 -8.23
CA SER A 215 4.31 -33.36 -7.36
C SER A 215 3.10 -33.96 -6.66
N ARG A 216 2.32 -34.82 -7.36
CA ARG A 216 1.22 -35.55 -6.75
C ARG A 216 1.72 -36.47 -5.62
N LEU A 217 2.79 -37.22 -5.88
CA LEU A 217 3.40 -38.11 -4.89
C LEU A 217 4.02 -37.35 -3.72
N GLU A 218 4.66 -36.21 -3.96
CA GLU A 218 5.20 -35.32 -2.93
C GLU A 218 4.09 -34.81 -2.00
N ASN A 219 2.94 -34.41 -2.56
CA ASN A 219 1.78 -34.01 -1.76
C ASN A 219 1.28 -35.17 -0.89
N THR A 220 1.11 -36.37 -1.47
CA THR A 220 0.70 -37.55 -0.68
C THR A 220 1.72 -37.93 0.39
N LEU A 221 3.02 -37.75 0.11
CA LEU A 221 4.08 -37.98 1.09
C LEU A 221 4.01 -36.96 2.24
N GLN A 222 3.67 -35.70 1.94
CA GLN A 222 3.50 -34.68 2.95
C GLN A 222 2.29 -34.98 3.84
N GLU A 223 1.17 -35.45 3.27
CA GLU A 223 0.01 -35.93 4.03
C GLU A 223 0.40 -37.10 4.95
N TYR A 224 1.13 -38.10 4.45
CA TYR A 224 1.60 -39.21 5.29
C TYR A 224 2.59 -38.78 6.37
N LYS A 225 3.46 -37.79 6.11
CA LYS A 225 4.32 -37.21 7.15
C LYS A 225 3.50 -36.51 8.23
N MET A 226 2.48 -35.75 7.85
CA MET A 226 1.56 -35.12 8.79
C MET A 226 0.83 -36.18 9.64
N TYR A 227 0.29 -37.24 9.02
CA TYR A 227 -0.33 -38.33 9.76
C TYR A 227 0.64 -39.04 10.70
N ARG A 228 1.87 -39.31 10.26
CA ARG A 228 2.93 -39.85 11.12
C ARG A 228 3.19 -38.95 12.32
N ASP A 229 3.31 -37.64 12.11
CA ASP A 229 3.61 -36.69 13.19
C ASP A 229 2.45 -36.61 14.19
N ILE A 230 1.20 -36.62 13.70
CA ILE A 230 0.00 -36.70 14.54
C ILE A 230 0.00 -38.00 15.36
N LEU A 231 0.25 -39.15 14.73
CA LEU A 231 0.31 -40.44 15.42
C LEU A 231 1.42 -40.47 16.48
N TYR A 232 2.58 -39.86 16.19
CA TYR A 232 3.65 -39.75 17.17
C TYR A 232 3.23 -38.91 18.38
N HIS A 233 2.63 -37.74 18.16
CA HIS A 233 2.17 -36.84 19.24
C HIS A 233 1.05 -37.44 20.08
N LEU A 234 0.16 -38.22 19.47
CA LEU A 234 -0.92 -38.94 20.18
C LEU A 234 -0.41 -40.17 20.95
N SER A 235 0.76 -40.69 20.59
CA SER A 235 1.35 -41.83 21.31
C SER A 235 1.72 -41.43 22.75
N PRO A 236 1.54 -42.32 23.75
CA PRO A 236 1.90 -42.01 25.13
C PRO A 236 3.36 -41.59 25.31
N LYS A 237 3.61 -40.68 26.26
CA LYS A 237 4.93 -40.08 26.50
C LYS A 237 5.98 -41.13 26.88
N GLU A 238 5.57 -42.18 27.60
CA GLU A 238 6.40 -43.31 27.99
C GLU A 238 6.95 -44.04 26.75
N TRP A 239 6.07 -44.27 25.77
CA TRP A 239 6.43 -44.91 24.50
C TRP A 239 7.30 -43.99 23.63
N GLN A 240 6.97 -42.70 23.53
CA GLN A 240 7.78 -41.71 22.80
C GLN A 240 9.22 -41.61 23.33
N GLU A 241 9.39 -41.66 24.66
CA GLU A 241 10.70 -41.60 25.31
C GLU A 241 11.50 -42.88 25.09
N GLU A 242 10.86 -44.05 25.18
CA GLU A 242 11.50 -45.32 24.87
C GLU A 242 11.95 -45.38 23.40
N HIS A 243 11.09 -44.94 22.48
CA HIS A 243 11.39 -44.85 21.06
C HIS A 243 12.56 -43.90 20.78
N ARG A 244 12.60 -42.72 21.42
CA ARG A 244 13.76 -41.79 21.35
C ARG A 244 15.04 -42.41 21.90
N LYS A 245 14.97 -43.19 22.99
CA LYS A 245 16.15 -43.88 23.55
C LYS A 245 16.64 -45.00 22.62
N ARG A 246 15.73 -45.76 21.99
CA ARG A 246 16.07 -46.80 21.01
C ARG A 246 16.73 -46.21 19.78
N HIS A 247 16.15 -45.17 19.17
CA HIS A 247 16.76 -44.49 18.03
C HIS A 247 18.10 -43.83 18.33
N ARG A 248 18.29 -43.27 19.54
CA ARG A 248 19.60 -42.75 19.95
C ARG A 248 20.64 -43.86 20.00
N LYS A 249 20.33 -44.97 20.69
CA LYS A 249 21.21 -46.15 20.77
C LYS A 249 21.56 -46.72 19.39
N GLU A 250 20.59 -46.77 18.49
CA GLU A 250 20.77 -47.27 17.13
C GLU A 250 21.62 -46.32 16.26
N LYS A 251 21.40 -45.01 16.37
CA LYS A 251 22.25 -43.99 15.73
C LYS A 251 23.70 -44.06 16.24
N ASP A 252 23.88 -44.26 17.54
CA ASP A 252 25.20 -44.41 18.15
C ASP A 252 25.90 -45.69 17.63
N MET A 253 25.20 -46.83 17.62
CA MET A 253 25.70 -48.09 17.05
C MET A 253 26.05 -48.00 15.55
N LYS A 254 25.23 -47.30 14.76
CA LYS A 254 25.48 -47.11 13.33
C LYS A 254 26.68 -46.19 13.07
N THR A 255 26.88 -45.18 13.91
CA THR A 255 28.05 -44.29 13.86
C THR A 255 29.33 -45.05 14.23
N GLU A 256 29.28 -45.90 15.26
CA GLU A 256 30.38 -46.79 15.66
C GLU A 256 30.78 -47.78 14.55
N SER A 257 29.81 -48.34 13.83
CA SER A 257 30.06 -49.25 12.70
C SER A 257 30.70 -48.56 11.50
N ARG A 258 30.32 -47.31 11.21
CA ARG A 258 30.88 -46.49 10.11
C ARG A 258 32.32 -46.05 10.38
N ILE A 259 32.71 -45.90 11.66
CA ILE A 259 34.10 -45.63 12.07
C ILE A 259 34.98 -46.87 11.90
N LYS A 260 34.42 -48.08 12.03
CA LYS A 260 35.15 -49.35 11.82
C LYS A 260 35.33 -49.75 10.35
N GLU A 261 34.47 -49.29 9.44
CA GLU A 261 34.56 -49.61 8.00
C GLU A 261 35.33 -48.56 7.15
N GLY A 262 35.75 -47.44 7.73
CA GLY A 262 36.45 -46.35 7.03
C GLY A 262 37.96 -46.52 6.79
N SER A 263 38.54 -47.71 6.98
CA SER A 263 40.00 -47.96 6.90
C SER A 263 40.48 -48.62 5.59
N ALA A 264 39.87 -48.27 4.45
CA ALA A 264 40.38 -48.70 3.13
C ALA A 264 40.19 -47.61 2.05
N SER A 265 41.05 -46.58 2.12
CA SER A 265 41.72 -45.75 1.05
C SER A 265 40.99 -45.30 -0.24
N PRO A 266 41.49 -44.30 -1.03
CA PRO A 266 42.47 -43.22 -0.76
C PRO A 266 41.92 -41.80 -1.11
N PRO A 267 42.69 -40.70 -0.89
CA PRO A 267 42.27 -39.34 -1.21
C PRO A 267 42.61 -38.96 -2.66
N SER A 268 41.71 -38.28 -3.37
CA SER A 268 42.05 -37.55 -4.60
C SER A 268 41.53 -36.12 -4.55
N THR A 269 42.49 -35.19 -4.49
CA THR A 269 42.57 -33.91 -5.21
C THR A 269 41.42 -32.91 -5.07
N ALA A 270 41.82 -31.76 -4.52
CA ALA A 270 41.17 -30.47 -4.61
C ALA A 270 40.77 -30.10 -6.04
N GLU A 271 39.65 -29.40 -6.18
CA GLU A 271 39.55 -28.23 -7.04
C GLU A 271 38.44 -27.30 -6.54
N GLN A 272 38.77 -26.02 -6.48
CA GLN A 272 37.86 -24.91 -6.23
C GLN A 272 36.81 -24.83 -7.35
N ASP A 273 35.58 -24.47 -7.03
CA ASP A 273 34.97 -23.38 -7.79
C ASP A 273 33.97 -22.58 -6.95
N GLN A 274 34.10 -21.26 -7.05
CA GLN A 274 33.16 -20.29 -6.50
C GLN A 274 32.03 -20.09 -7.51
N GLY A 275 30.78 -20.01 -7.02
CA GLY A 275 29.65 -19.72 -7.89
C GLY A 275 28.43 -19.25 -7.10
N SER A 276 28.51 -18.04 -6.56
CA SER A 276 27.37 -17.32 -5.98
C SER A 276 26.41 -16.91 -7.09
N THR A 277 25.13 -17.29 -7.00
CA THR A 277 24.01 -16.51 -7.57
C THR A 277 22.78 -16.69 -6.68
N GLY A 278 22.28 -15.57 -6.16
CA GLY A 278 21.04 -15.50 -5.41
C GLY A 278 19.81 -15.31 -6.31
N THR A 279 18.71 -15.01 -5.62
CA THR A 279 17.36 -14.62 -6.13
C THR A 279 16.54 -15.83 -6.64
N THR A 280 15.28 -16.05 -6.27
CA THR A 280 14.20 -15.18 -5.76
C THR A 280 13.24 -16.00 -4.90
N ASN A 281 12.77 -15.39 -3.81
CA ASN A 281 11.56 -15.79 -3.10
C ASN A 281 10.39 -15.90 -4.08
N THR A 282 9.66 -17.01 -4.02
CA THR A 282 8.31 -17.11 -4.56
C THR A 282 7.43 -17.65 -3.45
N ASP A 283 6.92 -16.71 -2.67
CA ASP A 283 5.69 -16.89 -1.90
C ASP A 283 4.56 -17.13 -2.90
N HIS A 284 3.83 -18.23 -2.75
CA HIS A 284 2.38 -18.35 -2.90
C HIS A 284 1.97 -19.83 -2.87
N SER A 285 1.50 -20.30 -1.71
CA SER A 285 0.29 -21.12 -1.63
C SER A 285 -0.25 -21.04 -0.21
N SER A 286 -1.17 -20.10 0.01
CA SER A 286 -2.01 -20.08 1.19
C SER A 286 -3.09 -21.15 1.03
N SER A 287 -2.85 -22.34 1.60
CA SER A 287 -3.92 -23.29 1.87
C SER A 287 -3.92 -23.62 3.35
N PHE A 288 -4.81 -22.94 4.06
CA PHE A 288 -5.62 -23.40 5.20
C PHE A 288 -4.98 -24.46 6.12
N MET A 289 -4.62 -23.99 7.33
CA MET A 289 -4.10 -24.67 8.53
C MET A 289 -2.65 -24.30 8.82
N ASP A 290 -2.48 -23.13 9.43
CA ASP A 290 -1.22 -22.66 10.00
C ASP A 290 -0.94 -23.47 11.28
N MET A 291 -0.39 -24.68 11.12
CA MET A 291 0.06 -25.50 12.25
C MET A 291 1.43 -24.98 12.71
N PRO A 292 1.63 -24.67 14.01
CA PRO A 292 2.85 -24.07 14.50
C PRO A 292 4.06 -24.99 14.24
N SER A 293 5.16 -24.40 13.74
CA SER A 293 6.42 -25.09 13.43
C SER A 293 7.04 -25.85 14.61
N SER A 294 6.54 -25.67 15.83
CA SER A 294 6.89 -26.44 17.02
C SER A 294 6.32 -27.86 17.05
N LEU A 295 5.32 -28.18 16.21
CA LEU A 295 4.75 -29.52 16.07
C LEU A 295 5.39 -30.32 14.93
N LEU A 296 6.15 -29.67 14.04
CA LEU A 296 6.94 -30.33 13.02
C LEU A 296 8.15 -30.97 13.69
N PHE A 297 8.04 -32.27 13.97
CA PHE A 297 9.17 -33.09 14.38
C PHE A 297 10.16 -33.16 13.20
N SER A 298 11.01 -32.15 13.09
CA SER A 298 12.11 -32.10 12.12
C SER A 298 13.30 -32.92 12.64
N GLU A 299 13.05 -34.15 13.09
CA GLU A 299 14.11 -35.15 13.08
C GLU A 299 13.98 -35.87 11.75
N SER A 300 14.95 -35.62 10.86
CA SER A 300 15.14 -36.37 9.64
C SER A 300 15.39 -37.83 10.00
N LEU A 301 14.32 -38.60 10.18
CA LEU A 301 14.36 -40.03 9.97
C LEU A 301 14.75 -40.20 8.51
N ASP A 302 16.04 -40.49 8.29
CA ASP A 302 16.58 -40.89 7.01
C ASP A 302 15.66 -41.97 6.44
N PHE A 303 14.86 -41.63 5.43
CA PHE A 303 14.04 -42.58 4.66
C PHE A 303 14.92 -43.63 3.93
N ARG A 304 16.24 -43.58 4.14
CA ARG A 304 17.25 -44.50 3.65
C ARG A 304 17.38 -45.77 4.48
N SER A 305 16.81 -45.83 5.69
CA SER A 305 16.70 -47.07 6.44
C SER A 305 15.43 -47.79 6.00
N ARG A 306 15.60 -48.95 5.35
CA ARG A 306 14.53 -49.83 4.83
C ARG A 306 13.82 -50.59 5.96
N GLU A 307 13.59 -49.93 7.08
CA GLU A 307 12.95 -50.49 8.27
C GLU A 307 11.56 -49.87 8.42
N GLU A 308 10.60 -50.74 8.69
CA GLU A 308 9.19 -50.37 8.83
C GLU A 308 9.04 -49.46 10.06
N PRO A 309 8.34 -48.30 9.97
CA PRO A 309 8.18 -47.41 11.11
C PRO A 309 7.48 -48.13 12.27
N GLU A 310 8.09 -48.18 13.44
CA GLU A 310 7.45 -48.73 14.65
C GLU A 310 6.34 -47.77 15.08
N LEU A 311 5.09 -48.20 15.03
CA LEU A 311 3.91 -47.42 15.42
C LEU A 311 3.36 -47.91 16.75
N TYR A 312 2.92 -46.97 17.60
CA TYR A 312 2.22 -47.32 18.84
C TYR A 312 0.83 -47.89 18.56
N PHE A 313 0.07 -47.21 17.69
CA PHE A 313 -1.29 -47.63 17.31
C PHE A 313 -1.21 -48.71 16.23
N THR A 314 -1.78 -49.88 16.53
CA THR A 314 -1.80 -51.04 15.62
C THR A 314 -3.15 -51.23 14.94
N ASP A 315 -4.21 -50.69 15.54
CA ASP A 315 -5.58 -50.73 15.02
C ASP A 315 -6.15 -49.29 14.97
N PRO A 316 -6.73 -48.83 13.84
CA PRO A 316 -7.37 -47.51 13.76
C PRO A 316 -8.45 -47.27 14.83
N GLU A 317 -9.11 -48.29 15.36
CA GLU A 317 -10.10 -48.12 16.44
C GLU A 317 -9.47 -47.54 17.72
N GLN A 318 -8.21 -47.87 18.01
CA GLN A 318 -7.49 -47.34 19.18
C GLN A 318 -7.34 -45.81 19.10
N LEU A 319 -7.10 -45.29 17.90
CA LEU A 319 -6.98 -43.85 17.68
C LEU A 319 -8.30 -43.13 17.91
N LEU A 320 -9.41 -43.73 17.47
CA LEU A 320 -10.76 -43.19 17.70
C LEU A 320 -11.10 -43.16 19.19
N ILE A 321 -10.71 -44.18 19.94
CA ILE A 321 -10.89 -44.23 21.41
C ILE A 321 -10.09 -43.10 22.07
N THR A 322 -8.79 -42.94 21.73
CA THR A 322 -7.96 -41.85 22.26
C THR A 322 -8.54 -40.47 21.92
N PHE A 323 -9.06 -40.28 20.70
CA PHE A 323 -9.74 -39.03 20.35
C PHE A 323 -11.04 -38.83 21.14
N MET A 324 -11.81 -39.89 21.39
CA MET A 324 -13.04 -39.80 22.17
C MET A 324 -12.77 -39.47 23.63
N GLU A 325 -11.74 -40.06 24.23
CA GLU A 325 -11.25 -39.71 25.57
C GLU A 325 -10.77 -38.25 25.62
N MET A 326 -9.97 -37.82 24.65
CA MET A 326 -9.52 -36.43 24.55
C MET A 326 -10.70 -35.45 24.35
N LEU A 327 -11.72 -35.84 23.59
CA LEU A 327 -12.94 -35.05 23.41
C LEU A 327 -13.72 -34.93 24.71
N ASP A 328 -13.84 -36.02 25.48
CA ASP A 328 -14.51 -36.02 26.78
C ASP A 328 -13.75 -35.17 27.82
N GLU A 329 -12.41 -35.28 27.86
CA GLU A 329 -11.56 -34.43 28.68
C GLU A 329 -11.69 -32.95 28.29
N ASN A 330 -11.63 -32.63 27.00
CA ASN A 330 -11.81 -31.26 26.51
C ASN A 330 -13.20 -30.73 26.84
N LEU A 331 -14.25 -31.54 26.72
CA LEU A 331 -15.60 -31.17 27.10
C LEU A 331 -15.70 -30.91 28.61
N SER A 332 -15.10 -31.76 29.43
CA SER A 332 -14.99 -31.59 30.88
C SER A 332 -14.27 -30.29 31.24
N PHE A 333 -13.16 -29.94 30.56
CA PHE A 333 -12.48 -28.66 30.76
C PHE A 333 -13.35 -27.46 30.40
N VAL A 334 -14.08 -27.54 29.27
CA VAL A 334 -14.98 -26.47 28.85
C VAL A 334 -16.09 -26.28 29.88
N LEU A 335 -16.74 -27.36 30.32
CA LEU A 335 -17.80 -27.31 31.33
C LEU A 335 -17.28 -26.78 32.67
N ASN A 336 -16.13 -27.28 33.15
CA ASN A 336 -15.50 -26.78 34.36
C ASN A 336 -15.15 -25.29 34.24
N SER A 337 -14.64 -24.83 33.10
CA SER A 337 -14.35 -23.42 32.87
C SER A 337 -15.61 -22.55 32.92
N GLN A 338 -16.73 -23.06 32.41
CA GLN A 338 -18.02 -22.39 32.49
C GLN A 338 -18.53 -22.34 33.95
N ASP A 339 -18.47 -23.45 34.69
CA ASP A 339 -18.88 -23.50 36.10
C ASP A 339 -18.03 -22.57 36.97
N ILE A 340 -16.71 -22.51 36.74
CA ILE A 340 -15.81 -21.57 37.40
C ILE A 340 -16.20 -20.14 37.03
N ALA A 341 -16.49 -19.84 35.76
CA ALA A 341 -16.92 -18.51 35.34
C ALA A 341 -18.25 -18.09 36.00
N GLU A 342 -19.22 -19.00 36.08
CA GLU A 342 -20.50 -18.75 36.74
C GLU A 342 -20.34 -18.54 38.26
N SER A 343 -19.54 -19.38 38.93
CA SER A 343 -19.26 -19.22 40.36
C SER A 343 -18.51 -17.91 40.65
N TRP A 344 -17.55 -17.55 39.80
CA TRP A 344 -16.85 -16.27 39.86
C TRP A 344 -17.82 -15.08 39.73
N ASN A 345 -18.71 -15.13 38.74
CA ASN A 345 -19.75 -14.11 38.56
C ASN A 345 -20.65 -13.99 39.79
N LYS A 346 -21.06 -15.11 40.40
CA LYS A 346 -21.85 -15.10 41.65
C LYS A 346 -21.09 -14.41 42.78
N VAL A 347 -19.80 -14.75 42.97
CA VAL A 347 -18.94 -14.11 44.00
C VAL A 347 -18.74 -12.62 43.73
N GLN A 348 -18.58 -12.24 42.46
CA GLN A 348 -18.46 -10.83 42.08
C GLN A 348 -19.75 -10.05 42.38
N GLN A 349 -20.92 -10.63 42.10
CA GLN A 349 -22.21 -10.01 42.41
C GLN A 349 -22.45 -9.90 43.91
N THR A 350 -22.10 -10.93 44.71
CA THR A 350 -22.20 -10.83 46.18
C THR A 350 -21.25 -9.77 46.73
N PHE A 351 -20.04 -9.64 46.18
CA PHE A 351 -19.11 -8.57 46.56
C PHE A 351 -19.65 -7.17 46.23
N ILE A 352 -20.20 -6.96 45.03
CA ILE A 352 -20.77 -5.66 44.64
C ILE A 352 -21.96 -5.30 45.54
N THR A 353 -22.90 -6.22 45.74
CA THR A 353 -24.10 -5.99 46.56
C THR A 353 -23.76 -5.77 48.04
N THR A 354 -22.81 -6.51 48.61
CA THR A 354 -22.34 -6.28 49.99
C THR A 354 -21.64 -4.94 50.13
N ARG A 355 -20.79 -4.56 49.18
CA ARG A 355 -20.15 -3.22 49.17
C ARG A 355 -21.19 -2.11 49.13
N GLU A 356 -22.18 -2.20 48.25
CA GLU A 356 -23.26 -1.22 48.17
C GLU A 356 -24.08 -1.12 49.46
N SER A 357 -24.34 -2.25 50.13
CA SER A 357 -25.00 -2.26 51.45
C SER A 357 -24.14 -1.57 52.51
N LEU A 358 -22.84 -1.88 52.57
CA LEU A 358 -21.91 -1.26 53.52
C LEU A 358 -21.74 0.24 53.25
N GLU A 359 -21.69 0.67 52.00
CA GLU A 359 -21.64 2.10 51.65
C GLU A 359 -22.91 2.84 52.11
N LYS A 360 -24.09 2.22 51.98
CA LYS A 360 -25.35 2.77 52.50
C LYS A 360 -25.33 2.87 54.03
N GLU A 361 -24.88 1.82 54.72
CA GLU A 361 -24.74 1.83 56.19
C GLU A 361 -23.73 2.89 56.66
N LEU A 362 -22.60 3.02 55.98
CA LEU A 362 -21.58 4.03 56.27
C LEU A 362 -22.09 5.45 56.02
N ALA A 363 -22.88 5.66 54.96
CA ALA A 363 -23.54 6.94 54.71
C ALA A 363 -24.58 7.28 55.81
N ALA A 364 -25.37 6.29 56.24
CA ALA A 364 -26.32 6.45 57.34
C ALA A 364 -25.61 6.78 58.66
N LEU A 365 -24.50 6.09 58.96
CA LEU A 365 -23.71 6.32 60.17
C LEU A 365 -23.05 7.70 60.15
N LYS A 366 -22.53 8.15 59.00
CA LYS A 366 -22.02 9.52 58.83
C LYS A 366 -23.11 10.56 59.12
N LEU A 367 -24.31 10.37 58.58
CA LEU A 367 -25.45 11.26 58.84
C LEU A 367 -25.82 11.30 60.33
N GLN A 368 -25.79 10.15 61.01
CA GLN A 368 -26.02 10.09 62.47
C GLN A 368 -24.93 10.83 63.24
N VAL A 369 -23.64 10.66 62.87
CA VAL A 369 -22.52 11.38 63.48
C VAL A 369 -22.67 12.89 63.29
N ASP A 370 -23.02 13.35 62.09
CA ASP A 370 -23.20 14.79 61.81
C ASP A 370 -24.39 15.37 62.60
N THR A 371 -25.47 14.60 62.73
CA THR A 371 -26.63 14.97 63.55
C THR A 371 -26.24 15.08 65.03
N LEU A 372 -25.52 14.09 65.56
CA LEU A 372 -25.05 14.10 66.95
C LEU A 372 -24.10 15.28 67.20
N ARG A 373 -23.15 15.54 66.28
CA ARG A 373 -22.27 16.72 66.36
C ARG A 373 -23.06 18.03 66.38
N ALA A 374 -24.10 18.15 65.55
CA ALA A 374 -24.97 19.33 65.56
C ALA A 374 -25.76 19.46 66.88
N THR A 375 -26.19 18.35 67.49
CA THR A 375 -26.84 18.38 68.82
C THR A 375 -25.87 18.76 69.92
N VAL A 376 -24.64 18.24 69.90
CA VAL A 376 -23.59 18.60 70.87
C VAL A 376 -23.28 20.09 70.77
N ALA A 377 -23.09 20.62 69.55
CA ALA A 377 -22.85 22.05 69.36
C ALA A 377 -23.99 22.94 69.91
N LYS A 378 -25.25 22.53 69.72
CA LYS A 378 -26.42 23.22 70.31
C LYS A 378 -26.45 23.15 71.84
N GLU A 379 -26.08 22.02 72.43
CA GLU A 379 -26.01 21.90 73.89
C GLU A 379 -24.81 22.69 74.45
N GLU A 380 -23.66 22.71 73.76
CA GLU A 380 -22.52 23.55 74.12
C GLU A 380 -22.86 25.04 74.10
N GLU A 381 -23.63 25.50 73.09
CA GLU A 381 -24.16 26.87 73.02
C GLU A 381 -25.09 27.16 74.22
N LYS A 382 -26.04 26.27 74.54
CA LYS A 382 -26.91 26.42 75.72
C LYS A 382 -26.13 26.44 77.03
N VAL A 383 -25.09 25.61 77.16
CA VAL A 383 -24.21 25.59 78.34
C VAL A 383 -23.44 26.90 78.45
N ALA A 384 -22.95 27.45 77.34
CA ALA A 384 -22.31 28.77 77.31
C ALA A 384 -23.28 29.88 77.74
N ASP A 385 -24.52 29.88 77.23
CA ASP A 385 -25.57 30.82 77.60
C ASP A 385 -25.95 30.73 79.08
N LEU A 386 -26.13 29.51 79.61
CA LEU A 386 -26.42 29.28 81.02
C LEU A 386 -25.27 29.72 81.92
N LYS A 387 -24.01 29.43 81.53
CA LYS A 387 -22.83 29.87 82.26
C LYS A 387 -22.76 31.40 82.35
N HIS A 388 -23.03 32.09 81.24
CA HIS A 388 -23.13 33.55 81.22
C HIS A 388 -24.25 34.06 82.13
N LYS A 389 -25.41 33.39 82.12
CA LYS A 389 -26.54 33.72 83.01
C LYS A 389 -26.20 33.52 84.49
N VAL A 390 -25.58 32.40 84.87
CA VAL A 390 -25.15 32.15 86.25
C VAL A 390 -24.14 33.21 86.70
N GLN A 391 -23.17 33.55 85.85
CA GLN A 391 -22.19 34.60 86.15
C GLN A 391 -22.84 35.98 86.38
N LEU A 392 -23.94 36.28 85.68
CA LEU A 392 -24.75 37.49 85.90
C LEU A 392 -25.58 37.47 87.20
N PHE A 393 -25.98 36.29 87.71
CA PHE A 393 -26.77 36.18 88.94
C PHE A 393 -25.90 36.04 90.20
N SER A 394 -24.76 35.36 90.13
CA SER A 394 -23.84 35.20 91.27
C SER A 394 -23.17 36.51 91.71
N SER A 395 -23.17 37.56 90.87
CA SER A 395 -22.79 38.91 91.31
C SER A 395 -23.80 39.54 92.29
N GLY A 396 -25.00 38.97 92.47
CA GLY A 396 -26.00 39.40 93.45
C GLY A 396 -25.85 38.79 94.86
N GLU A 397 -24.99 37.80 95.07
CA GLU A 397 -24.83 37.11 96.38
C GLU A 397 -24.17 37.98 97.48
N HIS A 398 -23.68 39.18 97.15
CA HIS A 398 -23.11 40.09 98.16
C HIS A 398 -24.14 40.68 99.15
N GLU A 399 -25.44 40.61 98.89
CA GLU A 399 -26.48 41.11 99.83
C GLU A 399 -26.83 40.13 100.95
N ALA A 400 -26.55 38.83 100.79
CA ALA A 400 -26.89 37.79 101.79
C ALA A 400 -26.12 37.97 103.11
N HIS A 401 -24.89 38.50 103.05
CA HIS A 401 -24.04 38.65 104.23
C HIS A 401 -24.48 39.77 105.19
N GLY A 402 -25.33 40.70 104.73
CA GLY A 402 -25.90 41.78 105.54
C GLY A 402 -27.04 41.33 106.45
N GLN A 403 -27.85 40.37 106.00
CA GLN A 403 -29.03 39.90 106.72
C GLN A 403 -28.66 39.05 107.96
N ASP A 404 -27.61 38.25 107.89
CA ASP A 404 -27.10 37.44 109.01
C ASP A 404 -26.55 38.28 110.17
N LYS A 405 -25.94 39.44 109.87
CA LYS A 405 -25.47 40.39 110.90
C LYS A 405 -26.63 41.00 111.69
N ILE A 406 -27.77 41.23 111.04
CA ILE A 406 -28.96 41.79 111.71
C ILE A 406 -29.57 40.75 112.66
N LEU A 407 -29.68 39.50 112.22
CA LEU A 407 -30.24 38.40 113.03
C LEU A 407 -29.41 38.12 114.30
N THR A 408 -28.08 38.17 114.18
CA THR A 408 -27.18 38.02 115.34
C THR A 408 -27.28 39.19 116.32
N SER A 409 -27.43 40.43 115.84
CA SER A 409 -27.64 41.60 116.70
C SER A 409 -28.95 41.50 117.50
N LEU A 410 -30.05 41.10 116.85
CA LEU A 410 -31.35 40.93 117.49
C LEU A 410 -31.30 39.89 118.62
N ARG A 411 -30.66 38.74 118.37
CA ARG A 411 -30.50 37.68 119.36
C ARG A 411 -29.80 38.17 120.62
N ASN A 412 -28.72 38.96 120.47
CA ASN A 412 -27.97 39.48 121.61
C ASN A 412 -28.82 40.43 122.46
N LYS A 413 -29.66 41.28 121.84
CA LYS A 413 -30.51 42.23 122.59
C LYS A 413 -31.61 41.54 123.37
N VAL A 414 -32.23 40.49 122.82
CA VAL A 414 -33.22 39.67 123.55
C VAL A 414 -32.59 38.97 124.75
N LEU A 415 -31.34 38.51 124.61
CA LEU A 415 -30.58 37.87 125.69
C LEU A 415 -30.36 38.83 126.87
N GLU A 416 -30.03 40.10 126.58
CA GLU A 416 -29.85 41.16 127.57
C GLU A 416 -31.13 41.40 128.40
N VAL A 417 -32.29 41.51 127.73
CA VAL A 417 -33.58 41.75 128.42
C VAL A 417 -33.98 40.57 129.30
N TYR A 418 -33.77 39.33 128.83
CA TYR A 418 -34.07 38.13 129.60
C TYR A 418 -33.26 38.05 130.90
N LEU A 419 -31.96 38.36 130.83
CA LEU A 419 -31.08 38.39 132.01
C LEU A 419 -31.57 39.41 133.05
N GLN A 420 -32.03 40.58 132.60
CA GLN A 420 -32.54 41.62 133.49
C GLN A 420 -33.88 41.28 134.15
N CYS A 421 -34.77 40.57 133.46
CA CYS A 421 -36.09 40.23 134.00
C CYS A 421 -36.05 39.01 134.93
N THR A 422 -35.26 37.98 134.59
CA THR A 422 -35.37 36.66 135.23
C THR A 422 -34.34 36.41 136.32
N GLY A 423 -33.23 37.16 136.38
CA GLY A 423 -32.17 36.97 137.38
C GLY A 423 -31.39 35.65 137.29
N ASP A 424 -31.84 34.71 136.45
CA ASP A 424 -31.24 33.39 136.24
C ASP A 424 -30.29 33.36 135.05
N THR A 425 -29.13 32.73 135.28
CA THR A 425 -28.01 32.61 134.32
C THR A 425 -27.99 31.29 133.53
N GLU A 426 -29.11 30.56 133.47
CA GLU A 426 -29.19 29.32 132.67
C GLU A 426 -29.55 29.63 131.20
N ALA A 427 -28.56 30.09 130.44
CA ALA A 427 -28.69 30.67 129.11
C ALA A 427 -28.44 29.67 127.95
N ASN A 428 -29.41 28.78 127.66
CA ASN A 428 -29.44 27.98 126.43
C ASN A 428 -30.83 27.92 125.76
N LEU A 429 -31.67 28.95 125.94
CA LEU A 429 -32.99 29.01 125.30
C LEU A 429 -32.94 29.72 123.93
N PRO A 430 -33.68 29.22 122.91
CA PRO A 430 -33.90 29.93 121.64
C PRO A 430 -34.45 31.35 121.86
N THR A 431 -34.10 32.30 120.98
CA THR A 431 -34.52 33.73 121.08
C THR A 431 -36.04 33.88 121.29
N VAL A 432 -36.84 33.02 120.66
CA VAL A 432 -38.30 33.01 120.80
C VAL A 432 -38.74 32.56 122.20
N ASP A 433 -38.06 31.60 122.80
CA ASP A 433 -38.43 31.09 124.13
C ASP A 433 -37.96 32.03 125.25
N MET A 434 -36.83 32.73 125.07
CA MET A 434 -36.42 33.84 125.96
C MET A 434 -37.51 34.93 126.02
N LEU A 435 -38.10 35.28 124.87
CA LEU A 435 -39.21 36.24 124.81
C LEU A 435 -40.46 35.76 125.53
N LYS A 436 -40.82 34.47 125.42
CA LYS A 436 -41.98 33.90 126.13
C LYS A 436 -41.82 33.95 127.65
N VAL A 437 -40.61 33.75 128.18
CA VAL A 437 -40.36 33.84 129.63
C VAL A 437 -40.47 35.28 130.11
N ILE A 438 -39.92 36.24 129.37
CA ILE A 438 -40.11 37.67 129.65
C ILE A 438 -41.60 38.03 129.66
N GLU A 439 -42.36 37.55 128.68
CA GLU A 439 -43.81 37.77 128.57
C GLU A 439 -44.57 37.18 129.77
N LYS A 440 -44.21 35.97 130.20
CA LYS A 440 -44.82 35.33 131.38
C LYS A 440 -44.54 36.13 132.66
N GLN A 441 -43.30 36.56 132.90
CA GLN A 441 -42.97 37.37 134.08
C GLN A 441 -43.67 38.73 134.07
N LEU A 442 -43.80 39.36 132.89
CA LEU A 442 -44.58 40.58 132.75
C LEU A 442 -46.05 40.34 133.11
N SER A 443 -46.62 39.23 132.67
CA SER A 443 -48.00 38.84 132.98
C SER A 443 -48.20 38.57 134.48
N ASP A 444 -47.29 37.84 135.12
CA ASP A 444 -47.33 37.56 136.56
C ASP A 444 -47.23 38.86 137.40
N LEU A 445 -46.39 39.82 136.98
CA LEU A 445 -46.31 41.14 137.61
C LEU A 445 -47.61 41.93 137.44
N LEU A 446 -48.23 41.90 136.25
CA LEU A 446 -49.52 42.56 136.02
C LEU A 446 -50.65 41.93 136.86
N ASP A 447 -50.71 40.60 136.96
CA ASP A 447 -51.66 39.89 137.84
C ASP A 447 -51.47 40.27 139.32
N SER A 448 -50.24 40.50 139.76
CA SER A 448 -49.94 40.93 141.13
C SER A 448 -50.46 42.36 141.42
N VAL A 449 -50.50 43.22 140.41
CA VAL A 449 -51.08 44.57 140.51
C VAL A 449 -52.61 44.49 140.58
N GLU A 450 -53.23 43.55 139.87
CA GLU A 450 -54.69 43.41 139.82
C GLU A 450 -55.29 42.77 141.10
N ARG A 451 -54.52 41.97 141.84
CA ARG A 451 -54.96 41.30 143.09
C ARG A 451 -54.93 42.18 144.35
N ILE A 452 -54.57 43.46 144.26
CA ILE A 452 -54.57 44.37 145.42
C ILE A 452 -56.02 44.58 145.90
N PRO A 453 -56.37 44.26 147.16
CA PRO A 453 -57.75 44.31 147.64
C PRO A 453 -58.38 45.70 147.51
N PRO A 454 -59.62 45.82 146.98
CA PRO A 454 -60.29 47.10 146.78
C PRO A 454 -60.49 47.88 148.09
N ALA A 455 -60.53 47.21 149.25
CA ALA A 455 -60.58 47.86 150.56
C ALA A 455 -59.28 48.62 150.93
N LYS A 456 -58.11 48.17 150.44
CA LYS A 456 -56.83 48.89 150.60
C LYS A 456 -56.71 50.04 149.59
N ILE A 457 -57.20 49.82 148.36
CA ILE A 457 -57.32 50.86 147.33
C ILE A 457 -58.28 51.96 147.80
N GLU A 458 -59.43 51.62 148.38
CA GLU A 458 -60.40 52.60 148.89
C GLU A 458 -59.87 53.35 150.11
N LYS A 459 -59.08 52.72 151.00
CA LYS A 459 -58.37 53.42 152.09
C LYS A 459 -57.30 54.38 151.56
N ALA A 460 -56.52 53.98 150.55
CA ALA A 460 -55.50 54.83 149.91
C ALA A 460 -56.15 55.98 149.11
N VAL A 461 -57.21 55.70 148.35
CA VAL A 461 -57.99 56.71 147.61
C VAL A 461 -58.73 57.64 148.57
N LYS A 462 -59.26 57.15 149.70
CA LYS A 462 -59.83 58.00 150.75
C LYS A 462 -58.75 58.87 151.38
N ALA A 463 -57.54 58.36 151.65
CA ALA A 463 -56.42 59.16 152.16
C ALA A 463 -56.00 60.25 151.17
N ILE A 464 -55.80 59.89 149.89
CA ILE A 464 -55.46 60.84 148.81
C ILE A 464 -56.57 61.87 148.59
N ARG A 465 -57.85 61.47 148.55
CA ARG A 465 -58.99 62.40 148.43
C ARG A 465 -59.20 63.26 149.68
N LYS A 466 -58.79 62.81 150.87
CA LYS A 466 -58.87 63.58 152.12
C LYS A 466 -57.75 64.64 152.14
N GLU A 467 -56.56 64.30 151.66
CA GLU A 467 -55.45 65.25 151.49
C GLU A 467 -55.69 66.26 150.36
N GLN A 468 -56.18 65.82 149.18
CA GLN A 468 -56.52 66.74 148.09
C GLN A 468 -57.68 67.68 148.46
N ARG A 469 -58.70 67.21 149.19
CA ARG A 469 -59.76 68.09 149.72
C ARG A 469 -59.27 69.03 150.82
N ALA A 470 -58.26 68.65 151.61
CA ALA A 470 -57.65 69.54 152.58
C ALA A 470 -56.89 70.67 151.88
N ARG A 471 -56.01 70.35 150.92
CA ARG A 471 -55.24 71.36 150.15
C ARG A 471 -56.15 72.33 149.39
N LEU A 472 -57.21 71.83 148.73
CA LEU A 472 -58.13 72.69 147.95
C LEU A 472 -58.97 73.63 148.84
N ARG A 473 -59.32 73.22 150.08
CA ARG A 473 -60.04 74.07 151.04
C ARG A 473 -59.13 75.15 151.61
N GLU A 474 -57.89 74.80 151.91
CA GLU A 474 -56.87 75.74 152.39
C GLU A 474 -56.59 76.82 151.34
N GLU A 475 -56.54 76.42 150.06
CA GLU A 475 -56.31 77.33 148.93
C GLU A 475 -57.54 78.24 148.68
N ARG A 476 -58.77 77.72 148.75
CA ARG A 476 -60.01 78.54 148.64
C ARG A 476 -60.22 79.49 149.81
N GLN A 477 -59.93 79.09 151.06
CA GLN A 477 -60.04 79.99 152.22
C GLN A 477 -59.04 81.14 152.16
N LYS A 478 -57.83 80.91 151.65
CA LYS A 478 -56.82 81.96 151.43
C LYS A 478 -57.25 82.94 150.34
N GLN A 479 -57.79 82.45 149.21
CA GLN A 479 -58.28 83.32 148.13
C GLN A 479 -59.53 84.13 148.53
N GLY A 480 -60.45 83.55 149.31
CA GLY A 480 -61.67 84.25 149.78
C GLY A 480 -61.40 85.37 150.79
N LYS A 481 -60.44 85.20 151.70
CA LYS A 481 -60.03 86.27 152.63
C LYS A 481 -59.35 87.44 151.91
N GLN A 482 -58.52 87.16 150.91
CA GLN A 482 -57.91 88.23 150.08
C GLN A 482 -58.95 89.04 149.30
N GLN A 483 -60.02 88.41 148.78
CA GLN A 483 -61.05 89.11 148.01
C GLN A 483 -62.05 89.91 148.87
N GLN A 484 -62.36 89.48 150.10
CA GLN A 484 -63.21 90.27 151.01
C GLN A 484 -62.48 91.48 151.59
N ASP A 485 -61.20 91.36 151.96
CA ASP A 485 -60.42 92.51 152.44
C ASP A 485 -60.19 93.54 151.33
N GLU A 486 -60.04 93.13 150.06
CA GLU A 486 -60.00 94.04 148.89
C GLU A 486 -61.36 94.65 148.51
N GLY A 487 -62.47 94.05 148.93
CA GLY A 487 -63.83 94.59 148.75
C GLY A 487 -64.18 95.62 149.82
N VAL A 488 -63.91 95.31 151.09
CA VAL A 488 -64.14 96.24 152.21
C VAL A 488 -63.22 97.46 152.13
N LYS A 489 -62.00 97.33 151.60
CA LYS A 489 -61.14 98.48 151.27
C LYS A 489 -61.71 99.41 150.18
N ARG A 490 -62.62 98.94 149.33
CA ARG A 490 -63.23 99.74 148.24
C ARG A 490 -64.62 100.30 148.57
N ASP A 491 -65.35 99.69 149.51
CA ASP A 491 -66.72 100.09 149.85
C ASP A 491 -66.81 101.07 151.05
N VAL A 492 -65.80 101.16 151.93
CA VAL A 492 -65.75 102.16 153.04
C VAL A 492 -65.06 103.48 152.63
N GLU A 493 -64.39 103.55 151.48
CA GLU A 493 -64.01 104.83 150.84
C GLU A 493 -65.23 105.61 150.25
N ARG A 494 -66.48 105.17 150.46
CA ARG A 494 -67.72 105.78 149.89
C ARG A 494 -68.95 105.89 150.82
N SER A 495 -68.82 105.76 152.16
CA SER A 495 -69.88 106.13 153.13
C SER A 495 -69.34 106.51 154.50
#